data_AF-A0A944YGN7-F1
#
_entry.id   AF-A0A944YGN7-F1
#
_cell.length_a   1.000
_cell.length_b   1.000
_cell.length_c   1.000
_cell.angle_alpha   90.00
_cell.angle_beta   90.00
_cell.angle_gamma   90.00
#
_symmetry.space_group_name_H-M   'P 1'
#
loop_
_entity.id
_entity.type
_entity.pdbx_description
1 polymer ?
#
loop_
_entity_poly.entity_id
_entity_poly.type
_entity_poly.pdbx_seq_one_letter_code
_entity_poly.pdbx_strand_id
1 'polypeptide(L)'
;MKVSIPNSSRRSSNYSTPASSTRTLPRTYPAPRSLPSRSFRSSSSMNKILPNSSITSPGIQKIPEGDASIQLRAQVQFLNNKNRPAGFSEFFLVKNDLESLLSSSRVRIPAGQGIESGAELWARSVQRGYRFPGVASAIRNALATNSLARIKTNSMGEANLDNIEAGNYYIVGSSPLGQVGVVWSKQVQLKPGTNGVVLDLRDATWAE
;
A
#
# COMPACT_ATOMS: atom_id res chain seq x y z
N MET A 1 46.47 -33.66 -23.79
CA MET A 1 45.89 -34.74 -22.97
C MET A 1 44.63 -35.23 -23.65
N LYS A 2 44.46 -36.55 -23.73
CA LYS A 2 43.47 -37.24 -24.56
C LYS A 2 42.07 -37.18 -23.91
N VAL A 3 41.06 -37.02 -24.77
CA VAL A 3 39.63 -37.00 -24.47
C VAL A 3 39.12 -38.43 -24.23
N SER A 4 38.17 -38.62 -23.32
CA SER A 4 37.41 -39.88 -23.18
C SER A 4 35.96 -39.57 -22.80
N ILE A 5 35.05 -40.03 -23.65
CA ILE A 5 33.59 -39.93 -23.55
C ILE A 5 33.07 -41.27 -23.01
N PRO A 6 32.01 -41.31 -22.19
CA PRO A 6 31.14 -42.48 -22.12
C PRO A 6 29.89 -42.27 -22.97
N ASN A 7 29.71 -43.20 -23.92
CA ASN A 7 28.56 -43.35 -24.78
C ASN A 7 27.62 -44.42 -24.21
N SER A 8 26.34 -44.35 -24.63
CA SER A 8 25.25 -45.33 -24.51
C SER A 8 24.61 -45.46 -23.11
N SER A 9 23.29 -45.59 -22.98
CA SER A 9 22.34 -46.29 -23.85
C SER A 9 20.90 -45.81 -23.59
N ARG A 10 20.11 -45.76 -24.66
CA ARG A 10 18.65 -45.60 -24.64
C ARG A 10 18.03 -46.82 -23.96
N ARG A 11 17.15 -46.61 -22.97
CA ARG A 11 16.23 -47.65 -22.50
C ARG A 11 14.80 -47.12 -22.63
N SER A 12 14.09 -47.72 -23.55
CA SER A 12 12.65 -47.60 -23.74
C SER A 12 11.87 -48.33 -22.64
N SER A 13 10.61 -47.91 -22.50
CA SER A 13 9.43 -48.65 -22.02
C SER A 13 9.35 -49.00 -20.52
N ASN A 14 8.47 -48.30 -19.79
CA ASN A 14 7.12 -48.80 -19.46
C ASN A 14 6.40 -47.79 -18.55
N TYR A 15 5.50 -47.00 -19.13
CA TYR A 15 4.50 -46.26 -18.37
C TYR A 15 3.41 -47.23 -17.95
N SER A 16 3.44 -47.63 -16.68
CA SER A 16 2.32 -48.32 -16.04
C SER A 16 1.29 -47.28 -15.60
N THR A 17 0.12 -47.32 -16.22
CA THR A 17 -1.11 -46.65 -15.80
C THR A 17 -1.65 -47.27 -14.51
N PRO A 18 -2.01 -46.48 -13.48
CA PRO A 18 -2.97 -46.91 -12.48
C PRO A 18 -4.38 -46.52 -12.94
N ALA A 19 -5.26 -47.52 -12.86
CA ALA A 19 -6.65 -47.50 -13.27
C ALA A 19 -7.46 -46.35 -12.64
N SER A 20 -8.29 -45.72 -13.48
CA SER A 20 -9.40 -44.88 -13.05
C SER A 20 -10.40 -45.71 -12.25
N SER A 21 -10.52 -45.42 -10.96
CA SER A 21 -11.61 -45.93 -10.14
C SER A 21 -12.89 -45.14 -10.46
N THR A 22 -13.75 -45.68 -11.31
CA THR A 22 -15.12 -45.20 -11.53
C THR A 22 -15.99 -45.56 -10.32
N ARG A 23 -16.07 -44.62 -9.36
CA ARG A 23 -17.05 -44.67 -8.28
C ARG A 23 -18.37 -44.09 -8.80
N THR A 24 -19.30 -44.97 -9.18
CA THR A 24 -20.69 -44.64 -9.52
C THR A 24 -21.42 -44.18 -8.25
N LEU A 25 -21.79 -42.89 -8.21
CA LEU A 25 -22.75 -42.36 -7.25
C LEU A 25 -24.16 -42.41 -7.88
N PRO A 26 -25.20 -42.91 -7.19
CA PRO A 26 -26.56 -42.80 -7.70
C PRO A 26 -26.99 -41.33 -7.71
N ARG A 27 -27.27 -40.83 -8.91
CA ARG A 27 -27.83 -39.50 -9.16
C ARG A 27 -29.33 -39.53 -8.90
N THR A 28 -29.71 -39.35 -7.64
CA THR A 28 -31.11 -39.08 -7.27
C THR A 28 -31.39 -37.61 -7.56
N TYR A 29 -32.19 -37.32 -8.59
CA TYR A 29 -32.70 -35.97 -8.83
C TYR A 29 -33.86 -35.68 -7.86
N PRO A 30 -33.79 -34.66 -7.00
CA PRO A 30 -35.00 -34.12 -6.40
C PRO A 30 -35.77 -33.28 -7.42
N ALA A 31 -37.08 -33.52 -7.52
CA ALA A 31 -38.01 -32.71 -8.31
C ALA A 31 -37.97 -31.23 -7.89
N PRO A 32 -38.26 -30.27 -8.81
CA PRO A 32 -38.29 -28.86 -8.48
C PRO A 32 -39.45 -28.58 -7.51
N ARG A 33 -39.10 -28.22 -6.27
CA ARG A 33 -40.05 -27.78 -5.25
C ARG A 33 -40.53 -26.38 -5.61
N SER A 34 -41.83 -26.24 -5.84
CA SER A 34 -42.50 -24.94 -6.05
C SER A 34 -42.20 -23.99 -4.89
N LEU A 35 -41.64 -22.82 -5.21
CA LEU A 35 -41.41 -21.72 -4.28
C LEU A 35 -42.77 -21.20 -3.77
N PRO A 36 -42.98 -21.04 -2.45
CA PRO A 36 -44.15 -20.33 -1.96
C PRO A 36 -44.01 -18.85 -2.33
N SER A 37 -44.97 -18.33 -3.10
CA SER A 37 -45.11 -16.90 -3.35
C SER A 37 -45.38 -16.18 -2.03
N ARG A 38 -44.33 -15.65 -1.41
CA ARG A 38 -44.47 -14.70 -0.31
C ARG A 38 -45.00 -13.39 -0.90
N SER A 39 -46.31 -13.17 -0.74
CA SER A 39 -46.93 -11.87 -0.86
C SER A 39 -46.23 -10.90 0.11
N PHE A 40 -45.49 -9.95 -0.42
CA PHE A 40 -44.93 -8.84 0.36
C PHE A 40 -46.10 -8.01 0.91
N ARG A 41 -46.42 -8.22 2.19
CA ARG A 41 -47.19 -7.25 2.97
C ARG A 41 -46.30 -6.04 3.21
N SER A 42 -46.67 -4.91 2.62
CA SER A 42 -46.17 -3.61 3.04
C SER A 42 -46.65 -3.36 4.47
N SER A 43 -45.77 -3.54 5.46
CA SER A 43 -45.98 -3.01 6.80
C SER A 43 -45.21 -1.69 6.90
N SER A 44 -45.95 -0.60 6.79
CA SER A 44 -45.57 0.70 7.29
C SER A 44 -45.15 0.62 8.77
N SER A 45 -44.23 1.51 9.14
CA SER A 45 -43.85 1.87 10.51
C SER A 45 -42.67 1.08 11.10
N MET A 46 -41.49 1.72 11.06
CA MET A 46 -40.62 1.92 12.22
C MET A 46 -39.48 2.86 11.82
N ASN A 47 -39.65 4.14 12.14
CA ASN A 47 -38.55 5.10 12.25
C ASN A 47 -37.59 4.60 13.33
N LYS A 48 -36.47 3.99 12.94
CA LYS A 48 -35.28 3.90 13.79
C LYS A 48 -34.23 4.84 13.23
N ILE A 49 -34.14 5.98 13.90
CA ILE A 49 -33.09 6.99 13.78
C ILE A 49 -31.77 6.29 14.12
N LEU A 50 -30.95 5.96 13.12
CA LEU A 50 -29.51 5.78 13.34
C LEU A 50 -28.90 7.18 13.39
N PRO A 51 -28.03 7.49 14.38
CA PRO A 51 -27.30 8.73 14.38
C PRO A 51 -26.39 8.74 13.14
N ASN A 52 -26.61 9.73 12.29
CA ASN A 52 -25.79 10.05 11.14
C ASN A 52 -24.39 10.44 11.67
N SER A 53 -23.50 9.45 11.81
CA SER A 53 -22.08 9.72 11.92
C SER A 53 -21.65 10.27 10.56
N SER A 54 -21.75 11.59 10.43
CA SER A 54 -21.07 12.33 9.38
C SER A 54 -19.59 11.98 9.49
N ILE A 55 -19.14 11.07 8.63
CA ILE A 55 -17.73 10.92 8.32
C ILE A 55 -17.34 12.28 7.77
N THR A 56 -16.75 13.11 8.62
CA THR A 56 -16.08 14.33 8.20
C THR A 56 -15.00 13.85 7.24
N SER A 57 -15.22 14.03 5.94
CA SER A 57 -14.17 13.81 4.96
C SER A 57 -12.98 14.66 5.42
N PRO A 58 -11.79 14.08 5.64
CA PRO A 58 -10.64 14.87 6.07
C PRO A 58 -10.49 16.04 5.11
N GLY A 59 -10.50 17.25 5.67
CA GLY A 59 -10.54 18.47 4.89
C GLY A 59 -9.40 18.48 3.89
N ILE A 60 -9.75 18.40 2.60
CA ILE A 60 -8.77 18.58 1.53
C ILE A 60 -8.36 20.04 1.62
N GLN A 61 -7.20 20.31 2.23
CA GLN A 61 -6.58 21.61 2.09
C GLN A 61 -6.39 21.82 0.59
N LYS A 62 -6.99 22.88 0.03
CA LYS A 62 -6.79 23.19 -1.38
C LYS A 62 -5.27 23.34 -1.59
N ILE A 63 -4.74 22.66 -2.60
CA ILE A 63 -3.37 22.87 -3.06
C ILE A 63 -3.25 24.36 -3.35
N PRO A 64 -2.32 25.09 -2.70
CA PRO A 64 -2.09 26.48 -3.03
C PRO A 64 -1.72 26.56 -4.52
N GLU A 65 -2.54 27.28 -5.29
CA GLU A 65 -2.34 27.41 -6.73
C GLU A 65 -1.00 28.10 -6.99
N GLY A 66 -0.12 27.45 -7.75
CA GLY A 66 1.18 27.97 -8.11
C GLY A 66 1.68 27.42 -9.44
N ASP A 67 2.90 27.79 -9.81
CA ASP A 67 3.51 27.46 -11.11
C ASP A 67 4.56 26.35 -11.03
N ALA A 68 4.67 25.67 -9.88
CA ALA A 68 5.55 24.52 -9.72
C ALA A 68 4.84 23.19 -10.00
N SER A 69 5.58 22.24 -10.55
CA SER A 69 5.19 20.84 -10.68
C SER A 69 6.26 19.90 -10.14
N ILE A 70 5.83 18.69 -9.74
CA ILE A 70 6.67 17.60 -9.24
C ILE A 70 6.57 16.42 -10.21
N GLN A 71 7.72 15.91 -10.62
CA GLN A 71 7.86 14.58 -11.23
C GLN A 71 8.55 13.67 -10.22
N LEU A 72 7.75 12.84 -9.55
CA LEU A 72 8.19 11.93 -8.51
C LEU A 72 8.54 10.57 -9.12
N ARG A 73 9.69 10.02 -8.72
CA ARG A 73 10.06 8.61 -8.92
C ARG A 73 10.50 7.99 -7.61
N ALA A 74 9.80 6.97 -7.16
CA ALA A 74 10.11 6.23 -5.94
C ALA A 74 10.51 4.79 -6.26
N GLN A 75 11.69 4.37 -5.82
CA GLN A 75 12.24 3.04 -6.06
C GLN A 75 13.18 2.62 -4.93
N VAL A 76 13.35 1.32 -4.72
CA VAL A 76 14.33 0.78 -3.75
C VAL A 76 15.29 -0.14 -4.49
N GLN A 77 16.58 0.03 -4.27
CA GLN A 77 17.59 -0.91 -4.75
C GLN A 77 17.83 -1.97 -3.68
N PHE A 78 17.60 -3.23 -4.03
CA PHE A 78 17.89 -4.36 -3.15
C PHE A 78 19.39 -4.72 -3.17
N LEU A 79 19.85 -5.48 -2.18
CA LEU A 79 21.25 -5.95 -2.08
C LEU A 79 21.74 -6.71 -3.32
N ASN A 80 20.82 -7.27 -4.12
CA ASN A 80 21.12 -7.91 -5.41
C ASN A 80 21.26 -6.90 -6.57
N ASN A 81 21.42 -5.60 -6.28
CA ASN A 81 21.48 -4.47 -7.21
C ASN A 81 20.25 -4.29 -8.11
N LYS A 82 19.13 -4.98 -7.84
CA LYS A 82 17.89 -4.81 -8.61
C LYS A 82 17.08 -3.66 -8.03
N ASN A 83 16.68 -2.73 -8.89
CA ASN A 83 15.73 -1.68 -8.54
C ASN A 83 14.31 -2.24 -8.58
N ARG A 84 13.53 -1.94 -7.54
CA ARG A 84 12.09 -2.18 -7.49
C ARG A 84 11.37 -0.85 -7.36
N PRO A 85 10.44 -0.53 -8.26
CA PRO A 85 9.62 0.66 -8.11
C PRO A 85 8.69 0.52 -6.91
N ALA A 86 8.48 1.61 -6.18
CA ALA A 86 7.42 1.75 -5.19
C ALA A 86 6.09 2.02 -5.92
N GLY A 87 5.59 0.99 -6.59
CA GLY A 87 4.40 1.08 -7.43
C GLY A 87 3.11 1.10 -6.62
N PHE A 88 2.13 1.89 -7.06
CA PHE A 88 0.84 2.07 -6.39
C PHE A 88 0.94 2.56 -4.94
N SER A 89 2.09 3.12 -4.56
CA SER A 89 2.35 3.68 -3.24
C SER A 89 1.75 5.07 -3.11
N GLU A 90 1.38 5.40 -1.87
CA GLU A 90 0.79 6.69 -1.52
C GLU A 90 1.85 7.59 -0.87
N PHE A 91 1.89 8.83 -1.31
CA PHE A 91 2.74 9.88 -0.79
C PHE A 91 1.89 11.12 -0.49
N PHE A 92 2.39 11.94 0.42
CA PHE A 92 1.78 13.18 0.86
C PHE A 92 2.79 14.31 0.72
N LEU A 93 2.37 15.41 0.12
CA LEU A 93 3.10 16.66 0.15
C LEU A 93 2.65 17.47 1.36
N VAL A 94 3.56 17.69 2.30
CA VAL A 94 3.28 18.32 3.60
C VAL A 94 4.31 19.42 3.90
N LYS A 95 4.01 20.32 4.84
CA LYS A 95 4.91 21.41 5.23
C LYS A 95 5.97 21.00 6.27
N ASN A 96 5.75 19.91 6.99
CA ASN A 96 6.61 19.44 8.09
C ASN A 96 7.01 17.98 7.85
N ASP A 97 8.12 17.56 8.46
CA ASP A 97 8.55 16.17 8.43
C ASP A 97 7.57 15.24 9.16
N LEU A 98 7.72 13.93 8.93
CA LEU A 98 6.87 12.90 9.51
C LEU A 98 6.85 12.95 11.05
N GLU A 99 7.98 13.03 11.74
CA GLU A 99 8.05 12.94 13.20
C GLU A 99 7.36 14.14 13.87
N SER A 100 7.55 15.33 13.31
CA SER A 100 6.86 16.56 13.70
C SER A 100 5.34 16.42 13.55
N LEU A 101 4.86 15.82 12.44
CA LEU A 101 3.43 15.60 12.19
C LEU A 101 2.82 14.54 13.11
N LEU A 102 3.55 13.48 13.40
CA LEU A 102 3.10 12.44 14.32
C LEU A 102 3.00 12.97 15.75
N SER A 103 3.99 13.77 16.16
CA SER A 103 4.01 14.45 17.45
C SER A 103 2.83 15.41 17.60
N SER A 104 2.56 16.26 16.61
CA SER A 104 1.44 17.22 16.64
C SER A 104 0.07 16.52 16.62
N SER A 105 -0.02 15.37 15.94
CA SER A 105 -1.24 14.56 15.83
C SER A 105 -1.44 13.58 17.00
N ARG A 106 -0.57 13.65 18.02
CA ARG A 106 -0.59 12.80 19.23
C ARG A 106 -0.48 11.30 18.93
N VAL A 107 0.16 10.92 17.82
CA VAL A 107 0.52 9.53 17.55
C VAL A 107 1.74 9.20 18.40
N ARG A 108 1.59 8.28 19.36
CA ARG A 108 2.64 7.92 20.31
C ARG A 108 3.32 6.62 19.91
N ILE A 109 4.64 6.60 20.04
CA ILE A 109 5.43 5.38 19.93
C ILE A 109 5.17 4.50 21.17
N PRO A 110 4.75 3.24 21.00
CA PRO A 110 4.54 2.33 22.12
C PRO A 110 5.83 2.06 22.90
N ALA A 111 5.81 2.30 24.21
CA ALA A 111 6.95 1.98 25.07
C ALA A 111 7.17 0.46 25.15
N GLY A 112 8.44 0.03 25.19
CA GLY A 112 8.81 -1.38 25.40
C GLY A 112 8.60 -2.32 24.21
N GLN A 113 8.32 -1.79 23.01
CA GLN A 113 8.14 -2.60 21.79
C GLN A 113 9.33 -2.58 20.82
N GLY A 114 10.46 -2.00 21.24
CA GLY A 114 11.65 -1.87 20.40
C GLY A 114 11.36 -1.09 19.10
N ILE A 115 10.60 0.01 19.24
CA ILE A 115 10.32 0.96 18.17
C ILE A 115 10.94 2.28 18.60
N GLU A 116 11.81 2.82 17.76
CA GLU A 116 12.62 3.99 18.11
C GLU A 116 12.14 5.25 17.38
N SER A 117 11.37 5.10 16.30
CA SER A 117 10.86 6.22 15.49
C SER A 117 9.40 6.03 15.04
N GLY A 118 8.74 7.14 14.72
CA GLY A 118 7.43 7.13 14.09
C GLY A 118 7.46 6.54 12.68
N ALA A 119 8.58 6.71 11.96
CA ALA A 119 8.82 6.03 10.68
C ALA A 119 8.80 4.49 10.80
N GLU A 120 9.54 3.95 11.77
CA GLU A 120 9.53 2.51 12.07
C GLU A 120 8.14 2.02 12.47
N LEU A 121 7.45 2.79 13.34
CA LEU A 121 6.08 2.51 13.74
C LEU A 121 5.14 2.43 12.53
N TRP A 122 5.29 3.34 11.58
CA TRP A 122 4.47 3.34 10.38
C TRP A 122 4.74 2.11 9.53
N ALA A 123 6.01 1.81 9.21
CA ALA A 123 6.37 0.65 8.41
C ALA A 123 5.86 -0.66 9.03
N ARG A 124 6.11 -0.85 10.32
CA ARG A 124 5.68 -2.04 11.06
C ARG A 124 4.16 -2.14 11.17
N SER A 125 3.45 -1.03 11.32
CA SER A 125 1.99 -1.05 11.38
C SER A 125 1.32 -1.32 10.04
N VAL A 126 1.92 -0.89 8.92
CA VAL A 126 1.46 -1.26 7.57
C VAL A 126 1.63 -2.75 7.32
N GLN A 127 2.81 -3.30 7.64
CA GLN A 127 3.12 -4.70 7.38
C GLN A 127 2.48 -5.67 8.39
N ARG A 128 2.41 -5.28 9.67
CA ARG A 128 1.97 -6.11 10.80
C ARG A 128 0.83 -5.44 11.55
N GLY A 129 -0.20 -5.00 10.83
CA GLY A 129 -1.33 -4.24 11.39
C GLY A 129 -2.05 -4.90 12.58
N TYR A 130 -2.02 -6.24 12.68
CA TYR A 130 -2.57 -6.95 13.84
C TYR A 130 -1.81 -6.69 15.15
N ARG A 131 -0.50 -6.39 15.10
CA ARG A 131 0.30 -6.00 16.28
C ARG A 131 0.14 -4.53 16.64
N PHE A 132 -0.30 -3.71 15.68
CA PHE A 132 -0.43 -2.26 15.79
C PHE A 132 -1.81 -1.81 15.30
N PRO A 133 -2.90 -2.27 15.93
CA PRO A 133 -4.25 -2.03 15.44
C PRO A 133 -4.54 -0.52 15.40
N GLY A 134 -5.01 -0.04 14.25
CA GLY A 134 -5.38 1.36 14.03
C GLY A 134 -4.22 2.35 13.86
N VAL A 135 -2.97 1.95 14.12
CA VAL A 135 -1.80 2.85 14.06
C VAL A 135 -1.56 3.36 12.63
N ALA A 136 -1.53 2.47 11.64
CA ALA A 136 -1.34 2.87 10.23
C ALA A 136 -2.44 3.84 9.77
N SER A 137 -3.69 3.60 10.18
CA SER A 137 -4.82 4.48 9.89
C SER A 137 -4.68 5.84 10.58
N ALA A 138 -4.24 5.88 11.85
CA ALA A 138 -4.00 7.11 12.58
C ALA A 138 -2.90 7.97 11.92
N ILE A 139 -1.78 7.34 11.53
CA ILE A 139 -0.68 8.02 10.82
C ILE A 139 -1.16 8.55 9.47
N ARG A 140 -1.86 7.74 8.69
CA ARG A 140 -2.41 8.15 7.40
C ARG A 140 -3.39 9.31 7.53
N ASN A 141 -4.24 9.31 8.56
CA ASN A 141 -5.18 10.39 8.83
C ASN A 141 -4.46 11.68 9.26
N ALA A 142 -3.42 11.57 10.08
CA ALA A 142 -2.56 12.69 10.45
C ALA A 142 -1.92 13.33 9.22
N LEU A 143 -1.38 12.52 8.32
CA LEU A 143 -0.79 13.00 7.06
C LEU A 143 -1.85 13.62 6.16
N ALA A 144 -2.98 12.95 5.93
CA ALA A 144 -4.05 13.46 5.08
C ALA A 144 -4.63 14.80 5.56
N THR A 145 -4.70 15.01 6.88
CA THR A 145 -5.21 16.25 7.47
C THR A 145 -4.24 17.43 7.32
N ASN A 146 -2.93 17.14 7.29
CA ASN A 146 -1.87 18.15 7.17
C ASN A 146 -1.29 18.26 5.75
N SER A 147 -1.73 17.42 4.82
CA SER A 147 -1.23 17.41 3.44
C SER A 147 -1.86 18.49 2.60
N LEU A 148 -1.03 19.12 1.78
CA LEU A 148 -1.47 20.00 0.69
C LEU A 148 -1.99 19.17 -0.48
N ALA A 149 -1.31 18.05 -0.75
CA ALA A 149 -1.67 17.15 -1.83
C ALA A 149 -1.38 15.69 -1.47
N ARG A 150 -2.15 14.81 -2.09
CA ARG A 150 -1.92 13.37 -2.07
C ARG A 150 -1.42 12.94 -3.45
N ILE A 151 -0.31 12.22 -3.48
CA ILE A 151 0.35 11.73 -4.68
C ILE A 151 0.26 10.21 -4.66
N LYS A 152 -0.14 9.60 -5.77
CA LYS A 152 -0.15 8.14 -5.91
C LYS A 152 0.69 7.73 -7.10
N THR A 153 1.65 6.84 -6.89
CA THR A 153 2.50 6.33 -7.97
C THR A 153 1.77 5.31 -8.84
N ASN A 154 2.16 5.25 -10.11
CA ASN A 154 1.75 4.20 -11.05
C ASN A 154 2.52 2.89 -10.76
N SER A 155 2.36 1.86 -11.61
CA SER A 155 3.09 0.59 -11.47
C SER A 155 4.61 0.71 -11.59
N MET A 156 5.11 1.80 -12.19
CA MET A 156 6.53 2.10 -12.38
C MET A 156 7.12 2.94 -11.24
N GLY A 157 6.33 3.24 -10.19
CA GLY A 157 6.78 4.05 -9.07
C GLY A 157 6.86 5.54 -9.39
N GLU A 158 6.16 5.99 -10.45
CA GLU A 158 6.20 7.38 -10.91
C GLU A 158 4.86 8.08 -10.67
N ALA A 159 4.92 9.39 -10.38
CA ALA A 159 3.75 10.23 -10.24
C ALA A 159 4.06 11.68 -10.63
N ASN A 160 3.05 12.38 -11.10
CA ASN A 160 3.13 13.82 -11.37
C ASN A 160 2.13 14.57 -10.50
N LEU A 161 2.50 15.77 -10.08
CA LEU A 161 1.62 16.70 -9.39
C LEU A 161 1.91 18.12 -9.89
N ASP A 162 0.89 18.80 -10.37
CA ASP A 162 0.99 20.12 -10.98
C ASP A 162 0.28 21.18 -10.12
N ASN A 163 0.49 22.45 -10.47
CA ASN A 163 -0.16 23.62 -9.89
C ASN A 163 0.09 23.79 -8.39
N ILE A 164 1.35 23.65 -7.97
CA ILE A 164 1.76 23.78 -6.57
C ILE A 164 2.49 25.11 -6.39
N GLU A 165 2.22 25.81 -5.29
CA GLU A 165 3.03 26.95 -4.85
C GLU A 165 4.50 26.54 -4.60
N ALA A 166 5.44 27.29 -5.19
CA ALA A 166 6.86 27.14 -4.94
C ALA A 166 7.19 27.35 -3.45
N GLY A 167 8.11 26.56 -2.90
CA GLY A 167 8.39 26.60 -1.47
C GLY A 167 9.11 25.37 -0.95
N ASN A 168 9.23 25.28 0.38
CA ASN A 168 9.85 24.15 1.06
C ASN A 168 8.76 23.22 1.61
N TYR A 169 8.86 21.95 1.24
CA TYR A 169 7.92 20.92 1.64
C TYR A 169 8.65 19.63 1.99
N TYR A 170 7.89 18.64 2.44
CA TYR A 170 8.34 17.27 2.58
C TYR A 170 7.45 16.35 1.75
N ILE A 171 8.08 15.38 1.09
CA ILE A 171 7.38 14.24 0.50
C ILE A 171 7.48 13.08 1.48
N VAL A 172 6.33 12.70 2.02
CA VAL A 172 6.20 11.68 3.06
C VAL A 172 5.39 10.52 2.52
N GLY A 173 5.90 9.29 2.66
CA GLY A 173 5.21 8.11 2.15
C GLY A 173 5.81 6.82 2.68
N SER A 174 5.05 5.73 2.53
CA SER A 174 5.51 4.39 2.89
C SER A 174 5.23 3.40 1.76
N SER A 175 6.06 2.38 1.66
CA SER A 175 5.88 1.29 0.70
C SER A 175 6.29 -0.05 1.31
N PRO A 176 5.53 -1.15 1.08
CA PRO A 176 5.87 -2.49 1.56
C PRO A 176 6.97 -3.12 0.69
N LEU A 177 8.08 -2.42 0.51
CA LEU A 177 9.30 -2.93 -0.14
C LEU A 177 10.27 -3.38 0.95
N GLY A 178 10.87 -4.56 0.81
CA GLY A 178 11.74 -5.14 1.84
C GLY A 178 11.02 -6.21 2.67
N GLN A 179 11.52 -6.47 3.87
CA GLN A 179 10.89 -7.43 4.79
C GLN A 179 9.73 -6.80 5.58
N VAL A 180 9.89 -5.52 5.93
CA VAL A 180 8.90 -4.73 6.66
C VAL A 180 8.40 -3.57 5.82
N GLY A 181 9.28 -2.83 5.15
CA GLY A 181 8.88 -1.67 4.37
C GLY A 181 9.93 -0.58 4.34
N VAL A 182 9.66 0.45 3.55
CA VAL A 182 10.46 1.68 3.49
C VAL A 182 9.57 2.87 3.75
N VAL A 183 10.07 3.82 4.53
CA VAL A 183 9.40 5.08 4.83
C VAL A 183 10.31 6.23 4.45
N TRP A 184 9.74 7.20 3.73
CA TRP A 184 10.41 8.43 3.32
C TRP A 184 9.79 9.63 4.03
N SER A 185 10.64 10.58 4.38
CA SER A 185 10.26 11.92 4.83
C SER A 185 11.29 12.93 4.31
N LYS A 186 11.33 13.08 2.98
CA LYS A 186 12.38 13.85 2.30
C LYS A 186 11.97 15.30 2.14
N GLN A 187 12.82 16.23 2.58
CA GLN A 187 12.65 17.65 2.31
C GLN A 187 12.88 17.93 0.82
N VAL A 188 11.99 18.72 0.22
CA VAL A 188 12.06 19.16 -1.17
C VAL A 188 11.86 20.66 -1.24
N GLN A 189 12.68 21.32 -2.05
CA GLN A 189 12.52 22.73 -2.40
C GLN A 189 11.94 22.82 -3.80
N LEU A 190 10.68 23.24 -3.91
CA LEU A 190 10.01 23.43 -5.18
C LEU A 190 10.31 24.83 -5.70
N LYS A 191 10.83 24.87 -6.94
CA LYS A 191 11.00 26.10 -7.71
C LYS A 191 9.88 26.20 -8.74
N PRO A 192 9.57 27.41 -9.24
CA PRO A 192 8.72 27.59 -10.42
C PRO A 192 9.12 26.65 -11.56
N GLY A 193 8.15 26.02 -12.21
CA GLY A 193 8.37 25.00 -13.23
C GLY A 193 8.51 23.57 -12.69
N THR A 194 9.14 22.69 -13.46
CA THR A 194 9.19 21.25 -13.17
C THR A 194 10.34 20.85 -12.26
N ASN A 195 10.02 20.18 -11.16
CA ASN A 195 10.97 19.68 -10.16
C ASN A 195 11.00 18.14 -10.21
N GLY A 196 12.14 17.57 -10.60
CA GLY A 196 12.36 16.12 -10.52
C GLY A 196 12.74 15.70 -9.11
N VAL A 197 11.96 14.78 -8.52
CA VAL A 197 12.24 14.22 -7.19
C VAL A 197 12.39 12.71 -7.29
N VAL A 198 13.56 12.22 -6.88
CA VAL A 198 13.81 10.79 -6.71
C VAL A 198 13.77 10.45 -5.23
N LEU A 199 13.07 9.38 -4.88
CA LEU A 199 13.08 8.74 -3.57
C LEU A 199 13.71 7.37 -3.72
N ASP A 200 14.90 7.21 -3.15
CA ASP A 200 15.58 5.92 -3.09
C ASP A 200 15.81 5.44 -1.64
N LEU A 201 16.52 4.33 -1.47
CA LEU A 201 16.80 3.79 -0.13
C LEU A 201 17.68 4.73 0.72
N ARG A 202 18.48 5.62 0.09
CA ARG A 202 19.35 6.58 0.78
C ARG A 202 18.54 7.77 1.33
N ASP A 203 17.41 8.05 0.70
CA ASP A 203 16.45 9.07 1.16
C ASP A 203 15.48 8.55 2.22
N ALA A 204 15.53 7.25 2.53
CA ALA A 204 14.62 6.65 3.49
C ALA A 204 14.97 7.10 4.91
N THR A 205 13.95 7.48 5.68
CA THR A 205 14.12 7.72 7.12
C THR A 205 14.09 6.40 7.91
N TRP A 206 13.55 5.34 7.31
CA TRP A 206 13.55 3.98 7.87
C TRP A 206 13.37 2.94 6.76
N ALA A 207 14.04 1.79 6.87
CA ALA A 207 13.89 0.66 5.96
C ALA A 207 14.31 -0.68 6.62
N GLU A 208 13.57 -1.75 6.34
CA GLU A 208 13.90 -3.16 6.69
C GLU A 208 13.28 -4.14 5.67
#